data_AF-A0A3S0WI60-F1
#
_entry.id   AF-A0A3S0WI60-F1
#
_cell.length_a   1.000
_cell.length_b   1.000
_cell.length_c   1.000
_cell.angle_alpha   90.00
_cell.angle_beta   90.00
_cell.angle_gamma   90.00
#
_symmetry.space_group_name_H-M   'P 1'
#
loop_
_entity.id
_entity.type
_entity.pdbx_description
1 polymer ?
#
loop_
_entity_poly.entity_id
_entity_poly.type
_entity_poly.pdbx_seq_one_letter_code
_entity_poly.pdbx_strand_id
1 'polypeptide(L)'
;MTVFSLVASHHDLDLDTVARLSAGATGVGPALPGSGAAGAIVLATCNRVEIYAEADGAGVEAARTGLLSAVAASTSLPDEDVHAAFRTLDADATARHLFEVGAGLDSAVVGEREIAGQVRRALTAAQEAGTASGPLVRLFESATRTAKDVGSRTALGAAGRSVVSVALDLAEELRGLTDAAAQRDFWAGATILLIGTGAYAGTTLAQLADRGATT
;
A
#
# COMPACT_ATOMS: atom_id res chain seq x y z
N MET A 1 16.47 -19.30 -9.32
CA MET A 1 15.88 -18.15 -8.60
C MET A 1 14.37 -18.20 -8.64
N THR A 2 13.74 -17.81 -7.53
CA THR A 2 12.29 -17.73 -7.33
C THR A 2 11.95 -16.39 -6.69
N VAL A 3 10.77 -15.86 -7.04
CA VAL A 3 10.21 -14.67 -6.39
C VAL A 3 9.37 -15.13 -5.21
N PHE A 4 9.35 -14.33 -4.15
CA PHE A 4 8.48 -14.49 -2.99
C PHE A 4 8.14 -13.11 -2.42
N SER A 5 7.16 -13.04 -1.52
CA SER A 5 6.86 -11.81 -0.81
C SER A 5 6.61 -12.03 0.67
N LEU A 6 7.00 -11.04 1.46
CA LEU A 6 6.73 -10.93 2.89
C LEU A 6 5.67 -9.84 3.04
N VAL A 7 4.52 -10.18 3.61
CA VAL A 7 3.36 -9.28 3.71
C VAL A 7 2.97 -9.09 5.17
N ALA A 8 2.89 -7.84 5.60
CA ALA A 8 2.29 -7.41 6.85
C ALA A 8 1.19 -6.40 6.53
N SER A 9 -0.05 -6.64 6.96
CA SER A 9 -1.19 -5.81 6.56
C SER A 9 -2.19 -5.60 7.70
N HIS A 10 -3.00 -4.54 7.57
CA HIS A 10 -4.06 -4.19 8.52
C HIS A 10 -5.16 -5.24 8.70
N HIS A 11 -5.20 -6.28 7.86
CA HIS A 11 -6.13 -7.42 8.06
C HIS A 11 -5.73 -8.26 9.28
N ASP A 12 -4.44 -8.37 9.54
CA ASP A 12 -3.87 -9.26 10.57
C ASP A 12 -3.23 -8.47 11.72
N LEU A 13 -2.96 -7.17 11.52
CA LEU A 13 -2.21 -6.31 12.43
C LEU A 13 -2.94 -4.98 12.66
N ASP A 14 -2.72 -4.38 13.82
CA ASP A 14 -3.16 -3.01 14.07
C ASP A 14 -2.30 -1.99 13.27
N LEU A 15 -2.86 -0.79 13.07
CA LEU A 15 -2.20 0.24 12.26
C LEU A 15 -0.94 0.83 12.92
N ASP A 16 -0.80 0.78 14.25
CA ASP A 16 0.44 1.24 14.92
C ASP A 16 1.58 0.28 14.61
N THR A 17 1.33 -1.03 14.70
CA THR A 17 2.28 -2.07 14.30
C THR A 17 2.67 -1.91 12.82
N VAL A 18 1.70 -1.73 11.91
CA VAL A 18 1.99 -1.49 10.48
C VAL A 18 2.87 -0.25 10.29
N ALA A 19 2.59 0.85 10.99
CA ALA A 19 3.38 2.08 10.90
C ALA A 19 4.82 1.88 11.38
N ARG A 20 5.02 1.15 12.49
CA ARG A 20 6.35 0.82 13.01
C ARG A 20 7.13 -0.07 12.04
N LEU A 21 6.49 -1.10 11.48
CA LEU A 21 7.09 -1.95 10.44
C LEU A 21 7.43 -1.14 9.17
N SER A 22 6.59 -0.18 8.79
CA SER A 22 6.82 0.68 7.63
C SER A 22 8.06 1.54 7.80
N ALA A 23 8.29 2.07 9.01
CA ALA A 23 9.50 2.82 9.32
C ALA A 23 10.75 1.92 9.18
N GLY A 24 10.67 0.69 9.69
CA GLY A 24 11.77 -0.28 9.61
C GLY A 24 12.07 -0.79 8.21
N ALA A 25 11.08 -0.87 7.34
CA ALA A 25 11.25 -1.36 5.97
C ALA A 25 12.23 -0.51 5.14
N THR A 26 12.53 0.71 5.57
CA THR A 26 13.59 1.55 4.98
C THR A 26 14.99 0.94 5.08
N GLY A 27 15.23 0.06 6.07
CA GLY A 27 16.49 -0.66 6.26
C GLY A 27 16.72 -1.80 5.27
N VAL A 28 15.69 -2.24 4.55
CA VAL A 28 15.78 -3.38 3.62
C VAL A 28 16.74 -3.11 2.46
N GLY A 29 16.68 -1.93 1.86
CA GLY A 29 17.55 -1.57 0.73
C GLY A 29 19.04 -1.64 1.09
N PRO A 30 19.49 -0.92 2.13
CA PRO A 30 20.87 -0.98 2.60
C PRO A 30 21.35 -2.36 3.05
N ALA A 31 20.45 -3.19 3.60
CA ALA A 31 20.76 -4.53 4.09
C ALA A 31 20.65 -5.62 3.01
N LEU A 32 20.22 -5.28 1.78
CA LEU A 32 20.10 -6.24 0.69
C LEU A 32 21.42 -7.01 0.46
N PRO A 33 22.61 -6.36 0.43
CA PRO A 33 23.88 -7.07 0.45
C PRO A 33 24.06 -7.81 1.78
N GLY A 34 24.01 -9.14 1.74
CA GLY A 34 24.12 -10.00 2.92
C GLY A 34 22.79 -10.55 3.44
N SER A 35 21.65 -10.05 2.93
CA SER A 35 20.34 -10.63 3.24
C SER A 35 20.15 -12.05 2.68
N GLY A 36 20.86 -12.41 1.60
CA GLY A 36 20.64 -13.64 0.83
C GLY A 36 19.65 -13.49 -0.33
N ALA A 37 19.00 -12.33 -0.46
CA ALA A 37 18.19 -11.99 -1.63
C ALA A 37 19.04 -11.38 -2.76
N ALA A 38 18.69 -11.68 -4.00
CA ALA A 38 19.27 -11.12 -5.22
C ALA A 38 18.64 -9.76 -5.61
N GLY A 39 17.45 -9.46 -5.08
CA GLY A 39 16.76 -8.19 -5.26
C GLY A 39 15.60 -8.05 -4.29
N ALA A 40 15.21 -6.80 -4.00
CA ALA A 40 14.06 -6.48 -3.17
C ALA A 40 13.37 -5.18 -3.59
N ILE A 41 12.03 -5.16 -3.53
CA ILE A 41 11.19 -3.97 -3.68
C ILE A 41 10.28 -3.87 -2.46
N VAL A 42 10.29 -2.72 -1.79
CA VAL A 42 9.44 -2.43 -0.63
C VAL A 42 8.23 -1.62 -1.07
N LEU A 43 7.04 -2.14 -0.81
CA LEU A 43 5.77 -1.42 -0.93
C LEU A 43 5.25 -1.12 0.48
N ALA A 44 5.40 0.12 0.91
CA ALA A 44 4.91 0.60 2.19
C ALA A 44 3.80 1.63 1.99
N THR A 45 2.69 1.42 2.68
CA THR A 45 1.51 2.29 2.69
C THR A 45 1.02 2.47 4.13
N CYS A 46 -0.05 3.21 4.36
CA CYS A 46 -0.67 3.29 5.68
C CYS A 46 -1.30 1.96 6.16
N ASN A 47 -1.62 1.04 5.25
CA ASN A 47 -2.41 -0.17 5.55
C ASN A 47 -1.63 -1.47 5.37
N ARG A 48 -0.40 -1.40 4.84
CA ARG A 48 0.45 -2.57 4.56
C ARG A 48 1.90 -2.21 4.37
N VAL A 49 2.75 -3.17 4.71
CA VAL A 49 4.17 -3.21 4.39
C VAL A 49 4.44 -4.55 3.71
N GLU A 50 4.96 -4.48 2.49
CA GLU A 50 5.25 -5.67 1.69
C GLU A 50 6.66 -5.60 1.14
N ILE A 51 7.39 -6.71 1.25
CA ILE A 51 8.73 -6.86 0.70
C ILE A 51 8.66 -7.93 -0.36
N TYR A 52 8.86 -7.55 -1.62
CA TYR A 52 8.93 -8.46 -2.76
C TYR A 52 10.39 -8.76 -3.04
N ALA A 53 10.79 -10.01 -2.99
CA ALA A 53 12.19 -10.40 -3.10
C ALA A 53 12.40 -11.54 -4.09
N GLU A 54 13.62 -11.62 -4.60
CA GLU A 54 14.09 -12.75 -5.40
C GLU A 54 15.25 -13.43 -4.68
N ALA A 55 15.23 -14.75 -4.60
CA ALA A 55 16.33 -15.54 -4.05
C ALA A 55 16.49 -16.86 -4.81
N ASP A 56 17.60 -17.56 -4.60
CA ASP A 56 17.68 -18.95 -5.01
C ASP A 56 16.71 -19.82 -4.22
N GLY A 57 16.15 -20.87 -4.85
CA GLY A 57 15.07 -21.66 -4.24
C GLY A 57 15.47 -22.28 -2.89
N ALA A 58 16.72 -22.74 -2.75
CA ALA A 58 17.25 -23.25 -1.49
C ALA A 58 17.61 -22.13 -0.48
N GLY A 59 17.66 -20.86 -0.92
CA GLY A 59 18.04 -19.69 -0.13
C GLY A 59 16.87 -18.81 0.32
N VAL A 60 15.61 -19.17 0.02
CA VAL A 60 14.43 -18.36 0.36
C VAL A 60 14.32 -18.12 1.86
N GLU A 61 14.53 -19.13 2.71
CA GLU A 61 14.45 -18.96 4.17
C GLU A 61 15.57 -18.08 4.74
N ALA A 62 16.77 -18.17 4.17
CA ALA A 62 17.88 -17.30 4.53
C ALA A 62 17.57 -15.84 4.11
N ALA A 63 17.08 -15.66 2.88
CA ALA A 63 16.63 -14.36 2.36
C ALA A 63 15.52 -13.76 3.22
N ARG A 64 14.49 -14.55 3.57
CA ARG A 64 13.42 -14.17 4.49
C ARG A 64 13.98 -13.67 5.81
N THR A 65 14.84 -14.47 6.45
CA THR A 65 15.44 -14.13 7.74
C THR A 65 16.25 -12.85 7.66
N GLY A 66 17.14 -12.73 6.67
CA GLY A 66 17.99 -11.54 6.52
C GLY A 66 17.20 -10.26 6.27
N LEU A 67 16.14 -10.33 5.45
CA LEU A 67 15.27 -9.18 5.19
C LEU A 67 14.47 -8.77 6.44
N LEU A 68 13.92 -9.73 7.19
CA LEU A 68 13.14 -9.42 8.40
C LEU A 68 14.01 -8.92 9.54
N SER A 69 15.21 -9.47 9.73
CA SER A 69 16.17 -8.93 10.70
C SER A 69 16.62 -7.52 10.33
N ALA A 70 16.69 -7.17 9.04
CA ALA A 70 16.96 -5.79 8.61
C ALA A 70 15.81 -4.83 8.95
N VAL A 71 14.56 -5.28 8.83
CA VAL A 71 13.39 -4.53 9.31
C VAL A 71 13.50 -4.37 10.83
N ALA A 72 13.69 -5.46 11.57
CA ALA A 72 13.77 -5.45 13.03
C ALA A 72 14.85 -4.49 13.54
N ALA A 73 16.06 -4.54 12.97
CA ALA A 73 17.17 -3.64 13.30
C ALA A 73 16.88 -2.16 13.05
N SER A 74 15.91 -1.86 12.19
CA SER A 74 15.48 -0.50 11.83
C SER A 74 14.18 -0.08 12.53
N THR A 75 13.66 -0.91 13.44
CA THR A 75 12.51 -0.60 14.29
C THR A 75 12.86 -0.70 15.77
N SER A 76 11.93 -0.29 16.62
CA SER A 76 11.96 -0.59 18.06
C SER A 76 11.21 -1.87 18.43
N LEU A 77 10.76 -2.67 17.45
CA LEU A 77 10.05 -3.92 17.68
C LEU A 77 11.05 -5.05 17.97
N PRO A 78 10.72 -5.99 18.89
CA PRO A 78 11.45 -7.24 19.02
C PRO A 78 11.53 -8.00 17.69
N ASP A 79 12.66 -8.66 17.42
CA ASP A 79 12.88 -9.44 16.20
C ASP A 79 11.81 -10.53 16.02
N GLU A 80 11.42 -11.20 17.11
CA GLU A 80 10.35 -12.20 17.12
C GLU A 80 8.99 -11.63 16.67
N ASP A 81 8.65 -10.42 17.11
CA ASP A 81 7.39 -9.76 16.76
C ASP A 81 7.37 -9.38 15.27
N VAL A 82 8.50 -8.88 14.75
CA VAL A 82 8.65 -8.60 13.31
C VAL A 82 8.51 -9.89 12.52
N HIS A 83 9.18 -10.97 12.93
CA HIS A 83 9.11 -12.24 12.23
C HIS A 83 7.72 -12.87 12.22
N ALA A 84 6.95 -12.69 13.30
CA ALA A 84 5.57 -13.16 13.43
C ALA A 84 4.58 -12.30 12.62
N ALA A 85 4.86 -11.00 12.46
CA ALA A 85 3.99 -10.07 11.75
C ALA A 85 3.94 -10.28 10.23
N PHE A 86 4.99 -10.86 9.64
CA PHE A 86 5.07 -11.07 8.19
C PHE A 86 4.70 -12.50 7.77
N ARG A 87 3.61 -12.62 7.00
CA ARG A 87 3.29 -13.85 6.24
C ARG A 87 4.14 -13.93 4.98
N THR A 88 4.54 -15.14 4.60
CA THR A 88 5.32 -15.40 3.37
C THR A 88 4.42 -15.97 2.28
N LEU A 89 4.54 -15.42 1.08
CA LEU A 89 3.89 -15.94 -0.12
C LEU A 89 4.95 -16.52 -1.07
N ASP A 90 4.62 -17.66 -1.68
CA ASP A 90 5.41 -18.25 -2.75
C ASP A 90 5.21 -17.52 -4.09
N ALA A 91 5.93 -17.93 -5.14
CA ALA A 91 5.99 -17.21 -6.40
C ALA A 91 4.61 -16.91 -7.03
N ASP A 92 3.74 -17.92 -7.11
CA ASP A 92 2.42 -17.77 -7.76
C ASP A 92 1.50 -16.92 -6.89
N ALA A 93 1.51 -17.16 -5.56
CA ALA A 93 0.72 -16.35 -4.63
C ALA A 93 1.21 -14.91 -4.58
N THR A 94 2.52 -14.65 -4.66
CA THR A 94 3.12 -13.31 -4.71
C THR A 94 2.67 -12.55 -5.95
N ALA A 95 2.70 -13.19 -7.12
CA ALA A 95 2.28 -12.54 -8.36
C ALA A 95 0.78 -12.20 -8.34
N ARG A 96 -0.05 -13.15 -7.91
CA ARG A 96 -1.49 -12.94 -7.74
C ARG A 96 -1.78 -11.81 -6.75
N HIS A 97 -1.16 -11.86 -5.58
CA HIS A 97 -1.32 -10.85 -4.52
C HIS A 97 -0.96 -9.45 -5.01
N LEU A 98 0.17 -9.28 -5.70
CA LEU A 98 0.55 -7.99 -6.25
C LEU A 98 -0.45 -7.47 -7.30
N PHE A 99 -1.03 -8.36 -8.11
CA PHE A 99 -2.05 -7.96 -9.08
C PHE A 99 -3.35 -7.54 -8.39
N GLU A 100 -3.76 -8.24 -7.34
CA GLU A 100 -4.92 -7.90 -6.52
C GLU A 100 -4.71 -6.55 -5.81
N VAL A 101 -3.55 -6.33 -5.18
CA VAL A 101 -3.17 -5.06 -4.55
C VAL A 101 -3.09 -3.93 -5.59
N GLY A 102 -2.38 -4.14 -6.69
CA GLY A 102 -2.20 -3.13 -7.73
C GLY A 102 -3.52 -2.72 -8.40
N ALA A 103 -4.47 -3.66 -8.54
CA ALA A 103 -5.82 -3.39 -9.04
C ALA A 103 -6.77 -2.79 -7.98
N GLY A 104 -6.31 -2.62 -6.74
CA GLY A 104 -7.12 -2.10 -5.63
C GLY A 104 -8.20 -3.06 -5.13
N LEU A 105 -8.06 -4.36 -5.40
CA LEU A 105 -8.97 -5.39 -4.89
C LEU A 105 -8.67 -5.75 -3.44
N ASP A 106 -7.39 -5.72 -3.04
CA ASP A 106 -6.93 -5.85 -1.65
C ASP A 106 -6.49 -4.49 -1.10
N SER A 107 -7.44 -3.56 -1.01
CA SER A 107 -7.26 -2.23 -0.41
C SER A 107 -8.34 -1.99 0.65
N ALA A 108 -8.03 -1.20 1.68
CA ALA A 108 -9.00 -0.80 2.70
C ALA A 108 -10.25 -0.14 2.08
N VAL A 109 -10.07 0.55 0.95
CA VAL A 109 -11.15 0.97 0.06
C VAL A 109 -10.98 0.25 -1.28
N VAL A 110 -11.89 -0.69 -1.56
CA VAL A 110 -11.89 -1.45 -2.81
C VAL A 110 -12.06 -0.50 -3.99
N GLY A 111 -11.17 -0.62 -4.98
CA GLY A 111 -11.13 0.23 -6.18
C GLY A 111 -10.39 1.56 -6.00
N GLU A 112 -9.71 1.78 -4.88
CA GLU A 112 -8.89 2.98 -4.69
C GLU A 112 -7.79 3.09 -5.76
N ARG A 113 -7.70 4.25 -6.43
CA ARG A 113 -6.75 4.47 -7.53
C ARG A 113 -5.31 4.75 -7.05
N GLU A 114 -5.13 5.18 -5.81
CA GLU A 114 -3.83 5.62 -5.28
C GLU A 114 -2.83 4.45 -5.14
N ILE A 115 -3.30 3.25 -4.81
CA ILE A 115 -2.44 2.07 -4.64
C ILE A 115 -1.67 1.72 -5.92
N ALA A 116 -2.29 1.85 -7.10
CA ALA A 116 -1.60 1.64 -8.37
C ALA A 116 -0.45 2.64 -8.57
N GLY A 117 -0.63 3.88 -8.10
CA GLY A 117 0.42 4.89 -8.05
C GLY A 117 1.53 4.52 -7.07
N GLN A 118 1.18 4.02 -5.89
CA GLN A 118 2.14 3.56 -4.87
C GLN A 118 2.98 2.37 -5.37
N VAL A 119 2.37 1.38 -6.03
CA VAL A 119 3.09 0.25 -6.65
C VAL A 119 4.10 0.74 -7.68
N ARG A 120 3.71 1.68 -8.54
CA ARG A 120 4.63 2.28 -9.52
C ARG A 120 5.78 3.03 -8.83
N ARG A 121 5.49 3.83 -7.80
CA ARG A 121 6.52 4.58 -7.06
C ARG A 121 7.49 3.64 -6.33
N ALA A 122 7.00 2.54 -5.76
CA ALA A 122 7.82 1.51 -5.13
C ALA A 122 8.81 0.89 -6.13
N LEU A 123 8.35 0.57 -7.34
CA LEU A 123 9.23 0.10 -8.42
C LEU A 123 10.30 1.15 -8.78
N THR A 124 9.89 2.41 -9.01
CA THR A 124 10.83 3.49 -9.35
C THR A 124 11.88 3.68 -8.25
N ALA A 125 11.47 3.74 -6.99
CA ALA A 125 12.39 3.89 -5.86
C ALA A 125 13.40 2.73 -5.78
N ALA A 126 12.95 1.49 -5.99
CA ALA A 126 13.84 0.33 -5.97
C ALA A 126 14.79 0.28 -7.18
N GLN A 127 14.37 0.78 -8.35
CA GLN A 127 15.25 0.93 -9.51
C GLN A 127 16.31 2.01 -9.27
N GLU A 128 15.92 3.16 -8.71
CA GLU A 128 16.84 4.24 -8.35
C GLU A 128 17.86 3.80 -7.28
N ALA A 129 17.43 2.98 -6.32
CA ALA A 129 18.29 2.40 -5.29
C ALA A 129 19.13 1.21 -5.78
N GLY A 130 18.90 0.71 -7.00
CA GLY A 130 19.60 -0.46 -7.53
C GLY A 130 19.23 -1.79 -6.83
N THR A 131 18.11 -1.84 -6.11
CA THR A 131 17.66 -3.03 -5.37
C THR A 131 16.70 -3.90 -6.18
N ALA A 132 16.10 -3.36 -7.25
CA ALA A 132 15.15 -4.08 -8.10
C ALA A 132 15.86 -5.03 -9.07
N SER A 133 15.65 -6.34 -8.92
CA SER A 133 16.12 -7.33 -9.89
C SER A 133 15.24 -7.36 -11.15
N GLY A 134 15.78 -7.87 -12.26
CA GLY A 134 15.05 -7.96 -13.53
C GLY A 134 13.69 -8.67 -13.44
N PRO A 135 13.58 -9.83 -12.78
CA PRO A 135 12.29 -10.49 -12.53
C PRO A 135 11.30 -9.65 -11.73
N LEU A 136 11.74 -8.97 -10.67
CA LEU A 136 10.89 -8.09 -9.87
C LEU A 136 10.38 -6.89 -10.68
N VAL A 137 11.24 -6.29 -11.52
CA VAL A 137 10.85 -5.21 -12.43
C VAL A 137 9.73 -5.68 -13.36
N ARG A 138 9.88 -6.83 -14.02
CA ARG A 138 8.85 -7.38 -14.92
C ARG A 138 7.54 -7.66 -14.19
N LEU A 139 7.61 -8.16 -12.96
CA LEU A 139 6.44 -8.43 -12.14
C LEU A 139 5.66 -7.15 -11.81
N PHE A 140 6.34 -6.09 -11.34
CA PHE A 140 5.71 -4.81 -11.02
C PHE A 140 5.18 -4.06 -12.25
N GLU A 141 5.89 -4.13 -13.38
CA GLU A 141 5.40 -3.58 -14.65
C GLU A 141 4.13 -4.30 -15.13
N SER A 142 4.09 -5.63 -14.97
CA SER A 142 2.91 -6.44 -15.28
C SER A 142 1.75 -6.07 -14.37
N ALA A 143 1.99 -5.93 -13.07
CA ALA A 143 0.98 -5.50 -12.10
C ALA A 143 0.41 -4.12 -12.44
N THR A 144 1.28 -3.16 -12.79
CA THR A 144 0.87 -1.81 -13.19
C THR A 144 0.03 -1.82 -14.47
N ARG A 145 0.35 -2.70 -15.43
CA ARG A 145 -0.44 -2.87 -16.66
C ARG A 145 -1.81 -3.49 -16.37
N THR A 146 -1.83 -4.56 -15.58
CA THR A 146 -3.05 -5.22 -15.13
C THR A 146 -3.98 -4.26 -14.40
N ALA A 147 -3.44 -3.44 -13.49
CA ALA A 147 -4.20 -2.41 -12.79
C ALA A 147 -4.90 -1.42 -13.74
N LYS A 148 -4.21 -0.99 -14.80
CA LYS A 148 -4.80 -0.12 -15.84
C LYS A 148 -5.89 -0.83 -16.65
N ASP A 149 -5.67 -2.08 -17.03
CA ASP A 149 -6.68 -2.87 -17.73
C ASP A 149 -7.92 -3.08 -16.86
N VAL A 150 -7.76 -3.44 -15.58
CA VAL A 150 -8.87 -3.57 -14.63
C VAL A 150 -9.60 -2.23 -14.47
N GLY A 151 -8.87 -1.13 -14.26
CA GLY A 151 -9.47 0.19 -14.09
C GLY A 151 -10.23 0.69 -15.33
N SER A 152 -9.80 0.31 -16.53
CA SER A 152 -10.43 0.73 -17.79
C SER A 152 -11.56 -0.18 -18.26
N ARG A 153 -11.52 -1.47 -17.92
CA ARG A 153 -12.49 -2.48 -18.39
C ARG A 153 -13.56 -2.84 -17.37
N THR A 154 -13.48 -2.31 -16.16
CA THR A 154 -14.41 -2.62 -15.08
C THR A 154 -14.92 -1.34 -14.41
N ALA A 155 -16.02 -1.47 -13.66
CA ALA A 155 -16.55 -0.37 -12.86
C ALA A 155 -15.63 0.00 -11.67
N LEU A 156 -14.61 -0.80 -11.34
CA LEU A 156 -13.68 -0.48 -10.24
C LEU A 156 -12.97 0.85 -10.46
N GLY A 157 -12.54 1.15 -11.69
CA GLY A 157 -11.91 2.44 -12.00
C GLY A 157 -12.89 3.62 -12.01
N ALA A 158 -14.17 3.36 -12.27
CA ALA A 158 -15.24 4.37 -12.29
C ALA A 158 -15.84 4.63 -10.90
N ALA A 159 -15.73 3.68 -9.97
CA ALA A 159 -16.26 3.82 -8.61
C ALA A 159 -15.65 4.99 -7.87
N GLY A 160 -14.40 5.39 -8.20
CA GLY A 160 -13.78 6.64 -7.75
C GLY A 160 -13.63 6.76 -6.23
N ARG A 161 -13.95 5.70 -5.47
CA ARG A 161 -13.91 5.71 -4.01
C ARG A 161 -12.46 5.82 -3.57
N SER A 162 -12.24 6.69 -2.61
CA SER A 162 -10.96 6.89 -1.93
C SER A 162 -11.20 6.75 -0.44
N VAL A 163 -10.13 6.58 0.35
CA VAL A 163 -10.25 6.66 1.81
C VAL A 163 -10.93 7.96 2.26
N VAL A 164 -10.73 9.04 1.50
CA VAL A 164 -11.33 10.34 1.76
C VAL A 164 -12.83 10.35 1.52
N SER A 165 -13.31 9.83 0.39
CA SER A 165 -14.75 9.78 0.13
C SER A 165 -15.48 8.95 1.19
N VAL A 166 -14.88 7.81 1.60
CA VAL A 166 -15.43 6.96 2.66
C VAL A 166 -15.45 7.69 4.01
N ALA A 167 -14.40 8.45 4.34
CA ALA A 167 -14.36 9.24 5.57
C ALA A 167 -15.44 10.34 5.60
N LEU A 168 -15.72 10.98 4.47
CA LEU A 168 -16.79 11.98 4.36
C LEU A 168 -18.18 11.34 4.44
N ASP A 169 -18.39 10.19 3.81
CA ASP A 169 -19.62 9.41 3.93
C ASP A 169 -19.89 9.04 5.41
N LEU A 170 -18.85 8.60 6.13
CA LEU A 170 -18.95 8.30 7.56
C LEU A 170 -19.26 9.56 8.40
N ALA A 171 -18.68 10.72 8.04
CA ALA A 171 -18.99 11.98 8.71
C ALA A 171 -20.47 12.37 8.55
N GLU A 172 -21.05 12.13 7.37
CA GLU A 172 -22.48 12.34 7.11
C GLU A 172 -23.35 11.38 7.93
N GLU A 173 -22.97 10.09 7.99
CA GLU A 173 -23.66 9.07 8.78
C GLU A 173 -23.66 9.39 10.27
N LEU A 174 -22.49 9.75 10.84
CA LEU A 174 -22.35 10.13 12.25
C LEU A 174 -23.18 11.38 12.61
N ARG A 175 -23.55 12.18 11.62
CA ARG A 175 -24.40 13.37 11.77
C ARG A 175 -25.87 13.08 11.46
N GLY A 176 -26.22 11.86 11.06
CA GLY A 176 -27.58 11.47 10.71
C GLY A 176 -28.10 12.12 9.42
N LEU A 177 -27.21 12.49 8.50
CA LEU A 177 -27.56 13.15 7.24
C LEU A 177 -27.98 12.10 6.20
N THR A 178 -29.29 11.84 6.10
CA THR A 178 -29.82 10.75 5.28
C THR A 178 -30.33 11.16 3.90
N ASP A 179 -30.56 12.46 3.66
CA ASP A 179 -31.01 12.97 2.36
C ASP A 179 -30.00 13.96 1.76
N ALA A 180 -29.99 14.01 0.43
CA ALA A 180 -29.00 14.77 -0.32
C ALA A 180 -29.11 16.29 -0.15
N ALA A 181 -30.28 16.83 0.25
CA ALA A 181 -30.43 18.25 0.49
C ALA A 181 -29.79 18.61 1.84
N ALA A 182 -30.10 17.85 2.90
CA ALA A 182 -29.50 18.02 4.21
C ALA A 182 -27.97 17.86 4.18
N GLN A 183 -27.46 16.91 3.39
CA GLN A 183 -26.01 16.75 3.18
C GLN A 183 -25.37 17.99 2.54
N ARG A 184 -25.95 18.50 1.44
CA ARG A 184 -25.44 19.71 0.77
C ARG A 184 -25.48 20.94 1.67
N ASP A 185 -26.59 21.15 2.37
CA ASP A 185 -26.75 22.29 3.27
C ASP A 185 -25.75 22.25 4.41
N PHE A 186 -25.49 21.05 4.96
CA PHE A 186 -24.46 20.84 5.98
C PHE A 186 -23.07 21.24 5.46
N TRP A 187 -22.64 20.69 4.31
CA TRP A 187 -21.31 20.96 3.77
C TRP A 187 -21.14 22.41 3.33
N ALA A 188 -22.16 23.03 2.76
CA ALA A 188 -22.16 24.44 2.38
C ALA A 188 -22.00 25.38 3.59
N GLY A 189 -22.51 25.00 4.76
CA GLY A 189 -22.36 25.74 6.01
C GLY A 189 -21.17 25.32 6.88
N ALA A 190 -20.44 24.27 6.50
CA ALA A 190 -19.40 23.68 7.34
C ALA A 190 -18.14 24.55 7.37
N THR A 191 -17.60 24.80 8.56
CA THR A 191 -16.21 25.28 8.71
C THR A 191 -15.28 24.08 8.69
N ILE A 192 -14.39 24.02 7.71
CA ILE A 192 -13.53 22.85 7.48
C ILE A 192 -12.07 23.26 7.70
N LEU A 193 -11.35 22.47 8.49
CA LEU A 193 -9.89 22.58 8.66
C LEU A 193 -9.22 21.36 8.03
N LEU A 194 -8.41 21.59 6.99
CA LEU A 194 -7.54 20.57 6.40
C LEU A 194 -6.12 20.73 6.94
N ILE A 195 -5.59 19.69 7.58
CA ILE A 195 -4.21 19.67 8.06
C ILE A 195 -3.38 18.76 7.14
N GLY A 196 -2.40 19.36 6.46
CA GLY A 196 -1.46 18.67 5.58
C GLY A 196 -1.68 18.96 4.10
N THR A 197 -0.60 18.82 3.31
CA THR A 197 -0.54 19.10 1.87
C THR A 197 -0.14 17.88 1.04
N GLY A 198 -0.26 16.68 1.64
CA GLY A 198 0.17 15.42 1.03
C GLY A 198 -0.76 14.90 -0.08
N ALA A 199 -0.51 13.68 -0.54
CA ALA A 199 -1.20 13.06 -1.68
C ALA A 199 -2.75 13.10 -1.59
N TYR A 200 -3.31 13.00 -0.38
CA TYR A 200 -4.76 13.04 -0.18
C TYR A 200 -5.35 14.46 -0.14
N ALA A 201 -4.55 15.51 0.08
CA ALA A 201 -5.07 16.88 0.26
C ALA A 201 -5.87 17.34 -0.98
N GLY A 202 -5.36 17.08 -2.18
CA GLY A 202 -6.06 17.42 -3.43
C GLY A 202 -7.37 16.64 -3.60
N THR A 203 -7.37 15.34 -3.27
CA THR A 203 -8.59 14.52 -3.29
C THR A 203 -9.61 15.00 -2.26
N THR A 204 -9.17 15.41 -1.07
CA THR A 204 -10.05 15.98 -0.03
C THR A 204 -10.71 17.26 -0.49
N LEU A 205 -9.97 18.20 -1.06
CA LEU A 205 -10.54 19.43 -1.58
C LEU A 205 -11.56 19.15 -2.70
N ALA A 206 -11.22 18.28 -3.65
CA ALA A 206 -12.15 17.90 -4.71
C ALA A 206 -13.43 17.26 -4.17
N GLN A 207 -13.32 16.31 -3.24
CA GLN A 207 -14.46 15.60 -2.66
C GLN A 207 -15.36 16.47 -1.77
N LEU A 208 -14.79 17.47 -1.09
CA LEU A 208 -15.53 18.47 -0.33
C LEU A 208 -16.26 19.44 -1.27
N ALA A 209 -15.60 19.90 -2.33
CA ALA A 209 -16.21 20.75 -3.35
C ALA A 209 -17.38 20.03 -4.05
N ASP A 210 -17.22 18.75 -4.41
CA ASP A 210 -18.28 17.92 -4.99
C ASP A 210 -19.51 17.80 -4.07
N ARG A 211 -19.29 17.87 -2.75
CA ARG A 211 -20.34 17.85 -1.70
C ARG A 211 -20.96 19.22 -1.42
N GLY A 212 -20.45 20.28 -2.04
CA GLY A 212 -20.97 21.64 -1.90
C GLY A 212 -20.30 22.48 -0.81
N ALA A 213 -19.18 22.02 -0.26
CA ALA A 213 -18.39 22.84 0.66
C ALA A 213 -17.83 24.07 -0.06
N THR A 214 -17.96 25.25 0.56
CA THR A 214 -17.39 26.49 0.07
C THR A 214 -15.99 26.70 0.65
N THR A 215 -15.02 27.03 -0.21
CA THR A 215 -13.66 27.42 0.18
C THR A 215 -13.59 28.83 0.73
#